data_AF-A0A8F4FYW5-F1
#
_entry.id   AF-A0A8F4FYW5-F1
#
_cell.length_a   1.000
_cell.length_b   1.000
_cell.length_c   1.000
_cell.angle_alpha   90.00
_cell.angle_beta   90.00
_cell.angle_gamma   90.00
#
_symmetry.space_group_name_H-M   'P 1'
#
loop_
_entity.id
_entity.type
_entity.pdbx_description
1 polymer ?
#
loop_
_entity_poly.entity_id
_entity_poly.type
_entity_poly.pdbx_seq_one_letter_code
_entity_poly.pdbx_strand_id
1 'polypeptide(L)'
;MSDQTPPDVAIPAPAYVAPPTKRKPRWLATGAVAVLAVAAGAFGISVLSASDGAKTPEGAVHAMFDAIDHEDVIGVLEALDPNERDILRPAIEETGEQAKRVEVASKDLDLHKVRGIDLRVEGLAMTTTELGDGYVAVDLTGGTVSSASDLERLPFGSTITDVLAADEREDGGDLDRTDSGTIDLDGVRLVAVRRDGGWHVSALYSIAEQVRRDADPQPEVPDFGNGIAAKGAASPEAAVREALDAAVHLDVRRLIELSPPGEMAVLHDYGPALVAAAEDAKQGAFEAPEVKDLELQVADGPDGTKVVSPTSYSVSFGGDEAWSFDGRCTTYTYSYDDDYASDIEDEGTIPVDDGPQTETQKVCKGDVGADVGSFLSLPFAQPSGDLRVVTEQHDGQWFVSPTRSIIESTVGTLKGLDADQVRRTVRWWSGDWWAAEPAGFWKACGVDQPASDASSADGEAAYEKCYEQLPDDYDGPRYGYGFDDGFGSEEGPSEVPGEECWTVEDEAAATSCFEGLYESGQISASELADFRCQSVYADIPDDASDREWTAAEDAYDACVLQQEADLRAGGGGTTATSVAPPVTMAPASTTSTTAPRTTTSSTPAAPATSSTSTTAPG
;
A
#
# COMPACT_ATOMS: atom_id res chain seq x y z
N MET A 1 -35.91 12.29 -38.54
CA MET A 1 -34.73 12.67 -37.75
C MET A 1 -35.22 12.50 -36.33
N SER A 2 -34.75 11.44 -35.70
CA SER A 2 -35.16 11.05 -34.36
C SER A 2 -33.98 11.35 -33.44
N ASP A 3 -34.25 11.88 -32.26
CA ASP A 3 -33.23 11.94 -31.23
C ASP A 3 -32.83 10.51 -30.83
N GLN A 4 -31.54 10.32 -30.62
CA GLN A 4 -30.99 9.21 -29.86
C GLN A 4 -30.10 9.84 -28.80
N THR A 5 -30.56 9.77 -27.55
CA THR A 5 -29.69 9.99 -26.39
C THR A 5 -28.54 9.00 -26.45
N PRO A 6 -27.30 9.38 -26.11
CA PRO A 6 -26.25 8.39 -25.83
C PRO A 6 -26.72 7.44 -24.72
N PRO A 7 -26.23 6.18 -24.69
CA PRO A 7 -26.37 5.35 -23.51
C PRO A 7 -25.52 5.93 -22.37
N ASP A 8 -26.02 5.85 -21.14
CA ASP A 8 -25.23 6.15 -19.95
C ASP A 8 -24.06 5.16 -19.84
N VAL A 9 -22.88 5.68 -19.48
CA VAL A 9 -21.68 4.88 -19.23
C VAL A 9 -21.58 4.68 -17.72
N ALA A 10 -21.99 3.51 -17.25
CA ALA A 10 -21.74 3.12 -15.86
C ALA A 10 -20.23 3.05 -15.63
N ILE A 11 -19.74 3.79 -14.64
CA ILE A 11 -18.38 3.65 -14.12
C ILE A 11 -18.38 2.38 -13.25
N PRO A 12 -17.45 1.43 -13.45
CA PRO A 12 -17.36 0.27 -12.57
C PRO A 12 -17.00 0.73 -11.15
N ALA A 13 -17.68 0.18 -10.15
CA ALA A 13 -17.35 0.40 -8.75
C ALA A 13 -15.89 -0.05 -8.47
N PRO A 14 -15.20 0.56 -7.47
CA PRO A 14 -13.91 0.04 -7.03
C PRO A 14 -14.07 -1.41 -6.55
N ALA A 15 -13.15 -2.28 -6.96
CA ALA A 15 -13.22 -3.70 -6.62
C ALA A 15 -13.18 -3.90 -5.10
N TYR A 16 -14.25 -4.49 -4.55
CA TYR A 16 -14.39 -4.78 -3.13
C TYR A 16 -13.38 -5.85 -2.72
N VAL A 17 -12.38 -5.46 -1.92
CA VAL A 17 -11.49 -6.42 -1.26
C VAL A 17 -12.24 -6.98 -0.06
N ALA A 18 -12.80 -8.18 -0.21
CA ALA A 18 -13.54 -8.83 0.85
C ALA A 18 -12.67 -8.97 2.12
N PRO A 19 -13.21 -8.69 3.33
CA PRO A 19 -12.48 -8.89 4.57
C PRO A 19 -12.10 -10.37 4.71
N PRO A 20 -10.90 -10.70 5.21
CA PRO A 20 -10.47 -12.08 5.34
C PRO A 20 -11.42 -12.85 6.27
N THR A 21 -11.86 -14.02 5.82
CA THR A 21 -12.64 -14.95 6.65
C THR A 21 -11.85 -15.31 7.92
N LYS A 22 -12.56 -15.75 8.98
CA LYS A 22 -12.04 -15.91 10.36
C LYS A 22 -10.97 -17.01 10.53
N ARG A 23 -9.83 -16.86 9.86
CA ARG A 23 -8.57 -17.59 10.06
C ARG A 23 -7.73 -16.87 11.10
N LYS A 24 -6.99 -17.63 11.91
CA LYS A 24 -6.00 -17.07 12.84
C LYS A 24 -4.92 -16.30 12.08
N PRO A 25 -4.44 -15.17 12.60
CA PRO A 25 -3.92 -14.10 11.75
C PRO A 25 -2.43 -14.27 11.38
N ARG A 26 -2.07 -15.37 10.70
CA ARG A 26 -0.72 -15.53 10.11
C ARG A 26 -0.40 -14.41 9.10
N TRP A 27 -1.43 -13.75 8.56
CA TRP A 27 -1.31 -12.55 7.75
C TRP A 27 -0.75 -11.33 8.52
N LEU A 28 -0.78 -11.29 9.87
CA LEU A 28 -0.10 -10.23 10.64
C LEU A 28 1.42 -10.31 10.54
N ALA A 29 2.00 -11.50 10.39
CA ALA A 29 3.41 -11.61 10.05
C ALA A 29 3.67 -10.97 8.69
N THR A 30 2.84 -11.28 7.68
CA THR A 30 2.92 -10.67 6.34
C THR A 30 2.62 -9.17 6.33
N GLY A 31 1.71 -8.69 7.19
CA GLY A 31 1.30 -7.29 7.32
C GLY A 31 2.30 -6.44 8.10
N ALA A 32 2.88 -6.97 9.17
CA ALA A 32 4.04 -6.37 9.84
C ALA A 32 5.28 -6.38 8.92
N VAL A 33 5.44 -7.42 8.10
CA VAL A 33 6.43 -7.45 7.01
C VAL A 33 6.06 -6.48 5.88
N ALA A 34 4.80 -6.13 5.64
CA ALA A 34 4.40 -5.12 4.65
C ALA A 34 4.62 -3.68 5.16
N VAL A 35 4.26 -3.38 6.42
CA VAL A 35 4.61 -2.12 7.09
C VAL A 35 6.13 -1.99 7.22
N LEU A 36 6.86 -3.08 7.47
CA LEU A 36 8.31 -3.10 7.32
C LEU A 36 8.77 -3.09 5.85
N ALA A 37 8.05 -3.57 4.84
CA ALA A 37 8.51 -3.48 3.44
C ALA A 37 8.47 -2.02 2.95
N VAL A 38 7.49 -1.24 3.43
CA VAL A 38 7.41 0.21 3.22
C VAL A 38 8.50 0.98 3.99
N ALA A 39 9.08 0.41 5.06
CA ALA A 39 10.06 1.07 5.93
C ALA A 39 11.50 0.51 5.89
N ALA A 40 11.72 -0.73 5.43
CA ALA A 40 13.01 -1.42 5.29
C ALA A 40 13.70 -0.99 3.99
N GLY A 41 13.63 0.31 3.72
CA GLY A 41 14.04 0.95 2.48
C GLY A 41 15.40 1.65 2.54
N ALA A 42 16.34 1.24 3.40
CA ALA A 42 17.68 1.83 3.42
C ALA A 42 18.80 0.97 4.06
N PHE A 43 19.79 0.44 3.32
CA PHE A 43 21.07 -0.25 3.72
C PHE A 43 22.27 0.08 2.76
N GLY A 44 23.61 0.03 3.01
CA GLY A 44 24.57 0.59 1.99
C GLY A 44 26.03 0.07 1.81
N ILE A 45 26.40 -0.36 0.58
CA ILE A 45 27.76 -0.70 0.10
C ILE A 45 28.50 0.44 -0.65
N SER A 46 29.64 0.88 -0.10
CA SER A 46 30.49 1.94 -0.69
C SER A 46 31.68 1.42 -1.54
N VAL A 47 31.69 1.60 -2.87
CA VAL A 47 32.88 1.33 -3.72
C VAL A 47 33.12 2.33 -4.86
N LEU A 48 34.31 2.95 -4.85
CA LEU A 48 35.01 3.70 -5.91
C LEU A 48 34.56 5.13 -6.29
N SER A 49 35.56 5.89 -6.72
CA SER A 49 35.49 7.34 -6.99
C SER A 49 35.46 7.69 -8.48
N ALA A 50 34.97 8.91 -8.78
CA ALA A 50 35.14 9.69 -10.02
C ALA A 50 34.04 9.59 -11.11
N SER A 51 32.84 9.16 -10.73
CA SER A 51 31.54 9.68 -11.19
C SER A 51 30.52 9.41 -10.08
N ASP A 52 29.50 10.26 -9.94
CA ASP A 52 28.25 9.79 -9.31
C ASP A 52 27.55 8.87 -10.35
N GLY A 53 26.89 7.81 -9.89
CA GLY A 53 26.26 6.82 -10.76
C GLY A 53 27.19 5.89 -11.56
N ALA A 54 26.56 4.93 -12.24
CA ALA A 54 27.18 3.83 -12.97
C ALA A 54 27.67 4.21 -14.38
N LYS A 55 28.38 3.28 -15.04
CA LYS A 55 29.02 3.53 -16.36
C LYS A 55 28.13 3.24 -17.57
N THR A 56 27.07 2.45 -17.40
CA THR A 56 26.06 2.15 -18.42
C THR A 56 24.67 2.06 -17.76
N PRO A 57 23.56 2.15 -18.53
CA PRO A 57 22.21 1.96 -18.04
C PRO A 57 22.02 0.65 -17.25
N GLU A 58 22.49 -0.46 -17.83
CA GLU A 58 22.43 -1.79 -17.22
C GLU A 58 23.28 -1.85 -15.94
N GLY A 59 24.39 -1.11 -15.90
CA GLY A 59 25.22 -0.99 -14.70
C GLY A 59 24.55 -0.25 -13.54
N ALA A 60 23.59 0.64 -13.81
CA ALA A 60 22.81 1.30 -12.76
C ALA A 60 21.76 0.34 -12.17
N VAL A 61 21.06 -0.39 -13.04
CA VAL A 61 20.11 -1.43 -12.63
C VAL A 61 20.82 -2.58 -11.92
N HIS A 62 21.99 -3.01 -12.38
CA HIS A 62 22.83 -3.96 -11.66
C HIS A 62 23.23 -3.42 -10.29
N ALA A 63 23.70 -2.17 -10.15
CA ALA A 63 24.01 -1.62 -8.83
C ALA A 63 22.80 -1.62 -7.89
N MET A 64 21.58 -1.37 -8.42
CA MET A 64 20.34 -1.43 -7.66
C MET A 64 19.97 -2.86 -7.22
N PHE A 65 20.11 -3.87 -8.08
CA PHE A 65 19.79 -5.26 -7.74
C PHE A 65 20.90 -5.97 -6.95
N ASP A 66 22.17 -5.70 -7.24
CA ASP A 66 23.32 -6.11 -6.43
C ASP A 66 23.16 -5.58 -5.00
N ALA A 67 22.60 -4.37 -4.85
CA ALA A 67 22.22 -3.84 -3.55
C ALA A 67 21.05 -4.65 -2.95
N ILE A 68 19.92 -4.82 -3.63
CA ILE A 68 18.78 -5.63 -3.12
C ILE A 68 19.24 -7.02 -2.60
N ASP A 69 20.14 -7.71 -3.32
CA ASP A 69 20.75 -9.01 -2.97
C ASP A 69 21.62 -9.01 -1.69
N HIS A 70 22.07 -7.84 -1.23
CA HIS A 70 22.85 -7.69 0.01
C HIS A 70 22.00 -7.20 1.20
N GLU A 71 20.67 -7.13 1.04
CA GLU A 71 19.79 -6.26 1.85
C GLU A 71 20.35 -4.81 1.85
N ASP A 72 20.23 -4.12 0.70
CA ASP A 72 21.06 -2.98 0.19
C ASP A 72 20.57 -1.50 0.08
N VAL A 73 19.48 -1.04 0.71
CA VAL A 73 18.62 0.00 0.08
C VAL A 73 19.04 1.51 0.15
N ILE A 74 19.99 1.98 0.97
CA ILE A 74 20.77 3.23 0.77
C ILE A 74 21.61 3.08 -0.50
N GLY A 75 22.14 1.88 -0.80
CA GLY A 75 22.77 1.53 -2.06
C GLY A 75 21.77 1.59 -3.23
N VAL A 76 20.53 1.13 -3.03
CA VAL A 76 19.42 1.36 -3.99
C VAL A 76 19.14 2.85 -4.17
N LEU A 77 19.01 3.62 -3.09
CA LEU A 77 18.85 5.07 -3.14
C LEU A 77 20.06 5.77 -3.78
N GLU A 78 21.28 5.24 -3.63
CA GLU A 78 22.49 5.72 -4.31
C GLU A 78 22.53 5.34 -5.79
N ALA A 79 21.86 4.26 -6.18
CA ALA A 79 21.59 3.91 -7.56
C ALA A 79 20.44 4.74 -8.17
N LEU A 80 19.59 5.41 -7.38
CA LEU A 80 18.54 6.31 -7.90
C LEU A 80 19.08 7.63 -8.48
N ASP A 81 18.28 8.31 -9.30
CA ASP A 81 18.54 9.67 -9.79
C ASP A 81 18.81 10.58 -8.57
N PRO A 82 19.92 11.35 -8.54
CA PRO A 82 20.19 12.33 -7.50
C PRO A 82 18.99 13.20 -7.11
N ASN A 83 18.14 13.59 -8.06
CA ASN A 83 16.95 14.40 -7.80
C ASN A 83 15.89 13.67 -6.97
N GLU A 84 15.77 12.33 -7.10
CA GLU A 84 14.89 11.49 -6.29
C GLU A 84 15.56 11.13 -4.96
N ARG A 85 16.82 10.67 -5.03
CA ARG A 85 17.67 10.27 -3.91
C ARG A 85 17.77 11.33 -2.82
N ASP A 86 18.03 12.57 -3.21
CA ASP A 86 18.29 13.68 -2.28
C ASP A 86 16.99 14.20 -1.62
N ILE A 87 15.82 13.64 -2.00
CA ILE A 87 14.51 13.81 -1.37
C ILE A 87 14.14 12.58 -0.53
N LEU A 88 14.34 11.37 -1.08
CA LEU A 88 13.94 10.10 -0.45
C LEU A 88 14.86 9.69 0.71
N ARG A 89 16.18 9.87 0.61
CA ARG A 89 17.12 9.44 1.66
C ARG A 89 16.85 10.13 3.01
N PRO A 90 16.74 11.46 3.12
CA PRO A 90 16.47 12.10 4.41
C PRO A 90 15.10 11.70 4.99
N ALA A 91 14.11 11.44 4.12
CA ALA A 91 12.78 10.98 4.53
C ALA A 91 12.82 9.59 5.15
N ILE A 92 13.58 8.66 4.56
CA ILE A 92 13.70 7.27 5.01
C ILE A 92 14.58 7.19 6.26
N GLU A 93 15.69 7.94 6.33
CA GLU A 93 16.53 8.06 7.53
C GLU A 93 15.72 8.59 8.73
N GLU A 94 14.95 9.66 8.55
CA GLU A 94 14.06 10.20 9.57
C GLU A 94 12.92 9.23 9.92
N THR A 95 12.34 8.53 8.94
CA THR A 95 11.31 7.49 9.19
C THR A 95 11.87 6.36 10.06
N GLY A 96 13.09 5.91 9.81
CA GLY A 96 13.78 4.92 10.65
C GLY A 96 14.00 5.40 12.09
N GLU A 97 14.38 6.66 12.29
CA GLU A 97 14.51 7.24 13.63
C GLU A 97 13.16 7.46 14.33
N GLN A 98 12.08 7.80 13.59
CA GLN A 98 10.73 7.85 14.15
C GLN A 98 10.22 6.46 14.53
N ALA A 99 10.43 5.43 13.69
CA ALA A 99 10.07 4.04 13.99
C ALA A 99 10.79 3.51 15.25
N LYS A 100 12.06 3.91 15.47
CA LYS A 100 12.81 3.64 16.71
C LYS A 100 12.24 4.39 17.91
N ARG A 101 11.70 5.60 17.73
CA ARG A 101 11.09 6.42 18.79
C ARG A 101 9.75 5.86 19.27
N VAL A 102 8.91 5.34 18.37
CA VAL A 102 7.58 4.77 18.70
C VAL A 102 7.62 3.26 19.01
N GLU A 103 8.82 2.70 19.17
CA GLU A 103 9.06 1.28 19.50
C GLU A 103 8.51 0.26 18.48
N VAL A 104 8.28 0.67 17.23
CA VAL A 104 8.00 -0.25 16.10
C VAL A 104 9.28 -0.89 15.59
N ALA A 105 10.37 -0.13 15.54
CA ALA A 105 11.71 -0.62 15.24
C ALA A 105 12.59 -0.68 16.49
N SER A 106 13.49 -1.67 16.52
CA SER A 106 14.54 -1.78 17.51
C SER A 106 15.58 -0.67 17.31
N LYS A 107 16.29 -0.33 18.39
CA LYS A 107 17.43 0.61 18.34
C LYS A 107 18.61 0.08 17.51
N ASP A 108 18.58 -1.21 17.20
CA ASP A 108 19.55 -1.92 16.35
C ASP A 108 19.02 -2.13 14.91
N LEU A 109 17.99 -1.35 14.48
CA LEU A 109 17.68 -1.14 13.07
C LEU A 109 18.83 -0.34 12.44
N ASP A 110 19.70 -1.08 11.76
CA ASP A 110 20.82 -0.54 11.00
C ASP A 110 20.35 -0.27 9.56
N LEU A 111 20.25 1.02 9.21
CA LEU A 111 19.98 1.45 7.84
C LEU A 111 21.24 1.39 6.93
N HIS A 112 22.23 0.56 7.31
CA HIS A 112 23.28 0.04 6.43
C HIS A 112 23.27 -1.49 6.27
N LYS A 113 22.47 -2.25 7.04
CA LYS A 113 22.10 -3.66 6.76
C LYS A 113 20.96 -4.15 7.68
N VAL A 114 19.77 -4.42 7.12
CA VAL A 114 18.71 -5.10 7.89
C VAL A 114 19.13 -6.55 8.18
N ARG A 115 18.79 -6.98 9.39
CA ARG A 115 18.95 -8.36 9.86
C ARG A 115 17.59 -9.02 9.86
N GLY A 116 17.53 -10.32 9.61
CA GLY A 116 16.26 -11.06 9.58
C GLY A 116 15.52 -11.02 8.24
N ILE A 117 16.10 -10.42 7.20
CA ILE A 117 15.73 -10.67 5.80
C ILE A 117 16.96 -11.31 5.11
N ASP A 118 16.71 -12.22 4.18
CA ASP A 118 17.65 -12.93 3.30
C ASP A 118 17.05 -12.83 1.89
N LEU A 119 17.42 -11.78 1.15
CA LEU A 119 16.99 -11.55 -0.23
C LEU A 119 18.03 -12.16 -1.18
N ARG A 120 17.59 -12.74 -2.30
CA ARG A 120 18.53 -13.16 -3.35
C ARG A 120 18.00 -12.92 -4.75
N VAL A 121 18.84 -12.29 -5.57
CA VAL A 121 18.58 -11.99 -6.98
C VAL A 121 19.39 -12.96 -7.84
N GLU A 122 18.73 -13.94 -8.43
CA GLU A 122 19.37 -14.91 -9.34
C GLU A 122 18.98 -14.66 -10.81
N GLY A 123 19.86 -15.04 -11.74
CA GLY A 123 19.54 -15.13 -13.18
C GLY A 123 19.33 -13.82 -13.96
N LEU A 124 19.49 -12.66 -13.32
CA LEU A 124 19.16 -11.33 -13.87
C LEU A 124 19.72 -11.10 -15.30
N ALA A 125 18.81 -10.89 -16.25
CA ALA A 125 19.08 -10.64 -17.65
C ALA A 125 18.39 -9.35 -18.11
N MET A 126 19.04 -8.58 -18.99
CA MET A 126 18.58 -7.25 -19.39
C MET A 126 18.72 -7.03 -20.90
N THR A 127 17.83 -6.21 -21.45
CA THR A 127 18.00 -5.54 -22.74
C THR A 127 17.70 -4.05 -22.62
N THR A 128 18.22 -3.23 -23.53
CA THR A 128 18.11 -1.76 -23.44
C THR A 128 17.51 -1.13 -24.69
N THR A 129 16.61 -0.17 -24.47
CA THR A 129 15.94 0.63 -25.49
C THR A 129 16.22 2.12 -25.22
N GLU A 130 16.91 2.79 -26.15
CA GLU A 130 17.15 4.24 -26.07
C GLU A 130 15.83 5.02 -26.22
N LEU A 131 15.47 5.83 -25.22
CA LEU A 131 14.28 6.68 -25.23
C LEU A 131 14.63 8.11 -25.69
N GLY A 132 15.79 8.63 -25.28
CA GLY A 132 16.31 9.95 -25.62
C GLY A 132 17.76 10.14 -25.16
N ASP A 133 18.37 11.30 -25.44
CA ASP A 133 19.75 11.58 -25.02
C ASP A 133 19.86 11.61 -23.50
N GLY A 134 20.49 10.59 -22.91
CA GLY A 134 20.58 10.40 -21.47
C GLY A 134 19.41 9.65 -20.82
N TYR A 135 18.49 9.08 -21.61
CA TYR A 135 17.31 8.34 -21.11
C TYR A 135 17.17 6.99 -21.82
N VAL A 136 17.23 5.90 -21.06
CA VAL A 136 17.24 4.52 -21.57
C VAL A 136 16.30 3.64 -20.75
N ALA A 137 15.34 2.98 -21.40
CA ALA A 137 14.60 1.89 -20.79
C ALA A 137 15.49 0.65 -20.71
N VAL A 138 15.54 0.04 -19.53
CA VAL A 138 16.16 -1.25 -19.24
C VAL A 138 15.02 -2.23 -19.02
N ASP A 139 14.79 -3.10 -20.00
CA ASP A 139 13.83 -4.20 -19.92
C ASP A 139 14.52 -5.39 -19.27
N LEU A 140 14.02 -5.85 -18.13
CA LEU A 140 14.43 -7.12 -17.52
C LEU A 140 13.80 -8.26 -18.34
N THR A 141 14.64 -9.17 -18.83
CA THR A 141 14.24 -10.28 -19.70
C THR A 141 14.48 -11.63 -19.00
N GLY A 142 14.08 -11.69 -17.73
CA GLY A 142 14.30 -12.81 -16.82
C GLY A 142 15.24 -12.48 -15.65
N GLY A 143 15.06 -13.23 -14.58
CA GLY A 143 15.72 -13.07 -13.29
C GLY A 143 14.69 -13.27 -12.18
N THR A 144 15.11 -13.65 -10.98
CA THR A 144 14.17 -13.93 -9.88
C THR A 144 14.67 -13.33 -8.58
N VAL A 145 13.79 -12.64 -7.86
CA VAL A 145 14.01 -12.25 -6.46
C VAL A 145 13.34 -13.29 -5.58
N SER A 146 14.13 -14.04 -4.83
CA SER A 146 13.64 -14.88 -3.73
C SER A 146 13.85 -14.16 -2.40
N SER A 147 13.00 -14.46 -1.42
CA SER A 147 13.00 -13.78 -0.12
C SER A 147 12.80 -14.77 1.02
N ALA A 148 13.44 -14.55 2.16
CA ALA A 148 13.14 -15.27 3.37
C ALA A 148 13.29 -14.37 4.59
N SER A 149 12.40 -14.54 5.55
CA SER A 149 12.28 -13.71 6.75
C SER A 149 12.46 -14.55 8.01
N ASP A 150 13.38 -14.11 8.86
CA ASP A 150 13.77 -14.73 10.12
C ASP A 150 13.31 -13.78 11.24
N LEU A 151 12.10 -14.04 11.75
CA LEU A 151 11.33 -13.09 12.56
C LEU A 151 12.02 -12.77 13.91
N GLU A 152 12.75 -13.72 14.49
CA GLU A 152 13.62 -13.50 15.67
C GLU A 152 14.73 -12.46 15.42
N ARG A 153 15.17 -12.31 14.17
CA ARG A 153 16.31 -11.44 13.80
C ARG A 153 15.90 -10.13 13.17
N LEU A 154 14.64 -9.98 12.77
CA LEU A 154 14.10 -8.70 12.30
C LEU A 154 14.28 -7.64 13.40
N PRO A 155 14.66 -6.40 13.06
CA PRO A 155 14.89 -5.35 14.04
C PRO A 155 13.57 -4.74 14.51
N PHE A 156 12.60 -5.56 14.93
CA PHE A 156 11.35 -5.13 15.55
C PHE A 156 11.58 -4.51 16.93
N GLY A 157 10.83 -3.46 17.25
CA GLY A 157 10.76 -2.90 18.59
C GLY A 157 9.68 -3.58 19.44
N SER A 158 9.62 -3.21 20.72
CA SER A 158 8.73 -3.79 21.73
C SER A 158 7.29 -3.90 21.25
N THR A 159 6.79 -2.85 20.59
CA THR A 159 5.39 -2.76 20.14
C THR A 159 4.99 -3.85 19.13
N ILE A 160 5.92 -4.34 18.30
CA ILE A 160 5.65 -5.47 17.40
C ILE A 160 5.96 -6.81 18.08
N THR A 161 7.07 -6.90 18.83
CA THR A 161 7.46 -8.17 19.49
C THR A 161 6.49 -8.61 20.58
N ASP A 162 5.84 -7.66 21.27
CA ASP A 162 4.87 -7.97 22.33
C ASP A 162 3.60 -8.61 21.75
N VAL A 163 3.21 -8.25 20.52
CA VAL A 163 2.08 -8.82 19.77
C VAL A 163 2.44 -10.17 19.16
N LEU A 164 3.57 -10.29 18.45
CA LEU A 164 4.02 -11.59 17.91
C LEU A 164 4.16 -12.64 19.02
N ALA A 165 4.67 -12.24 20.19
CA ALA A 165 4.79 -13.13 21.34
C ALA A 165 3.46 -13.37 22.08
N ALA A 166 2.37 -12.64 21.77
CA ALA A 166 1.03 -13.01 22.22
C ALA A 166 0.53 -14.21 21.41
N ASP A 167 0.54 -14.11 20.07
CA ASP A 167 0.11 -15.16 19.14
C ASP A 167 0.85 -16.50 19.40
N GLU A 168 2.18 -16.45 19.57
CA GLU A 168 3.01 -17.62 19.94
C GLU A 168 2.48 -18.40 21.16
N ARG A 169 1.91 -17.70 22.15
CA ARG A 169 1.47 -18.30 23.42
C ARG A 169 0.10 -18.95 23.31
N GLU A 170 -0.70 -18.57 22.33
CA GLU A 170 -2.03 -19.13 22.11
C GLU A 170 -2.01 -20.36 21.20
N ASP A 171 -1.26 -20.30 20.09
CA ASP A 171 -1.16 -21.42 19.13
C ASP A 171 0.03 -22.36 19.38
N GLY A 172 1.05 -21.93 20.12
CA GLY A 172 2.21 -22.77 20.47
C GLY A 172 3.09 -23.19 19.29
N GLY A 173 3.02 -22.47 18.17
CA GLY A 173 3.89 -22.65 17.01
C GLY A 173 5.22 -21.92 17.17
N ASP A 174 6.28 -22.46 16.56
CA ASP A 174 7.52 -21.72 16.31
C ASP A 174 7.28 -20.68 15.20
N LEU A 175 7.60 -19.41 15.44
CA LEU A 175 7.69 -18.36 14.40
C LEU A 175 9.03 -18.44 13.62
N ASP A 176 9.60 -19.65 13.50
CA ASP A 176 10.91 -19.90 12.90
C ASP A 176 10.85 -19.83 11.36
N ARG A 177 11.84 -19.14 10.77
CA ARG A 177 12.02 -18.75 9.36
C ARG A 177 10.82 -18.96 8.41
N THR A 178 10.12 -17.87 8.08
CA THR A 178 9.19 -17.83 6.95
C THR A 178 9.96 -17.63 5.64
N ASP A 179 10.13 -18.67 4.84
CA ASP A 179 10.52 -18.51 3.43
C ASP A 179 9.34 -17.86 2.68
N SER A 180 9.55 -16.66 2.13
CA SER A 180 8.55 -15.88 1.42
C SER A 180 8.70 -16.02 -0.10
N GLY A 181 7.75 -15.49 -0.87
CA GLY A 181 7.60 -15.79 -2.30
C GLY A 181 8.85 -15.52 -3.16
N THR A 182 8.93 -16.23 -4.29
CA THR A 182 9.85 -15.91 -5.39
C THR A 182 9.11 -15.11 -6.46
N ILE A 183 9.63 -13.94 -6.80
CA ILE A 183 9.10 -13.01 -7.78
C ILE A 183 9.92 -13.14 -9.06
N ASP A 184 9.28 -13.35 -10.21
CA ASP A 184 9.92 -13.27 -11.53
C ASP A 184 10.06 -11.79 -11.95
N LEU A 185 11.17 -11.46 -12.60
CA LEU A 185 11.51 -10.14 -13.10
C LEU A 185 11.27 -9.98 -14.62
N ASP A 186 10.92 -11.04 -15.35
CA ASP A 186 10.65 -10.94 -16.79
C ASP A 186 9.52 -9.94 -17.11
N GLY A 187 9.78 -9.04 -18.06
CA GLY A 187 8.84 -8.00 -18.49
C GLY A 187 8.88 -6.70 -17.67
N VAL A 188 9.53 -6.69 -16.49
CA VAL A 188 9.72 -5.47 -15.70
C VAL A 188 10.59 -4.47 -16.46
N ARG A 189 10.11 -3.23 -16.62
CA ARG A 189 10.87 -2.13 -17.23
C ARG A 189 11.25 -1.10 -16.17
N LEU A 190 12.54 -0.75 -16.16
CA LEU A 190 13.08 0.38 -15.42
C LEU A 190 13.57 1.44 -16.42
N VAL A 191 13.61 2.71 -16.02
CA VAL A 191 14.25 3.77 -16.81
C VAL A 191 15.53 4.20 -16.11
N ALA A 192 16.65 4.05 -16.81
CA ALA A 192 17.93 4.59 -16.44
C ALA A 192 18.13 6.00 -17.06
N VAL A 193 18.52 6.95 -16.22
CA VAL A 193 18.71 8.36 -16.53
C VAL A 193 20.16 8.77 -16.30
N ARG A 194 20.64 9.75 -17.06
CA ARG A 194 22.05 10.18 -17.02
C ARG A 194 22.22 11.53 -16.33
N ARG A 195 22.86 11.53 -15.15
CA ARG A 195 23.16 12.73 -14.35
C ARG A 195 24.66 12.78 -14.04
N ASP A 196 25.24 13.98 -14.00
CA ASP A 196 26.65 14.30 -13.69
C ASP A 196 27.76 13.41 -14.32
N GLY A 197 27.43 12.74 -15.43
CA GLY A 197 28.31 11.88 -16.22
C GLY A 197 28.03 10.38 -16.11
N GLY A 198 27.43 9.92 -15.00
CA GLY A 198 27.05 8.52 -14.76
C GLY A 198 25.57 8.24 -15.01
N TRP A 199 25.18 6.99 -14.80
CA TRP A 199 23.83 6.47 -14.98
C TRP A 199 23.21 6.06 -13.64
N HIS A 200 21.93 6.35 -13.49
CA HIS A 200 21.12 6.09 -12.31
C HIS A 200 19.77 5.50 -12.74
N VAL A 201 19.09 4.76 -11.88
CA VAL A 201 17.69 4.37 -12.09
C VAL A 201 16.79 5.52 -11.66
N SER A 202 15.68 5.78 -12.34
CA SER A 202 14.65 6.70 -11.83
C SER A 202 13.37 5.91 -11.58
N ALA A 203 12.87 5.95 -10.34
CA ALA A 203 11.59 5.35 -10.00
C ALA A 203 10.45 6.08 -10.72
N LEU A 204 10.49 7.42 -10.75
CA LEU A 204 9.41 8.24 -11.31
C LEU A 204 9.31 8.11 -12.84
N TYR A 205 10.44 8.13 -13.55
CA TYR A 205 10.45 7.86 -15.00
C TYR A 205 10.13 6.40 -15.32
N SER A 206 10.45 5.43 -14.45
CA SER A 206 10.02 4.02 -14.64
C SER A 206 8.50 3.90 -14.58
N ILE A 207 7.86 4.50 -13.57
CA ILE A 207 6.40 4.52 -13.42
C ILE A 207 5.75 5.24 -14.62
N ALA A 208 6.24 6.43 -14.99
CA ALA A 208 5.66 7.19 -16.11
C ALA A 208 5.82 6.48 -17.47
N GLU A 209 6.94 5.80 -17.71
CA GLU A 209 7.14 4.98 -18.90
C GLU A 209 6.23 3.75 -18.92
N GLN A 210 5.96 3.12 -17.77
CA GLN A 210 5.00 2.01 -17.70
C GLN A 210 3.57 2.49 -17.94
N VAL A 211 3.13 3.56 -17.28
CA VAL A 211 1.81 4.19 -17.53
C VAL A 211 1.65 4.62 -18.99
N ARG A 212 2.70 5.14 -19.64
CA ARG A 212 2.69 5.45 -21.08
C ARG A 212 2.58 4.21 -21.95
N ARG A 213 3.11 3.05 -21.54
CA ARG A 213 3.00 1.78 -22.27
C ARG A 213 1.61 1.16 -22.19
N ASP A 214 0.95 1.31 -21.06
CA ASP A 214 -0.33 0.64 -20.78
C ASP A 214 -1.55 1.46 -21.24
N ALA A 215 -1.37 2.76 -21.50
CA ALA A 215 -2.40 3.62 -22.08
C ALA A 215 -2.75 3.26 -23.55
N ASP A 216 -4.03 3.31 -23.90
CA ASP A 216 -4.53 3.16 -25.29
C ASP A 216 -5.30 4.43 -25.72
N PRO A 217 -4.89 5.14 -26.79
CA PRO A 217 -3.70 4.92 -27.60
C PRO A 217 -2.41 5.31 -26.87
N GLN A 218 -1.39 4.44 -26.95
CA GLN A 218 -0.06 4.67 -26.38
C GLN A 218 0.51 6.04 -26.82
N PRO A 219 0.77 6.99 -25.89
CA PRO A 219 1.39 8.27 -26.24
C PRO A 219 2.82 8.09 -26.76
N GLU A 220 3.28 9.01 -27.59
CA GLU A 220 4.67 9.05 -28.07
C GLU A 220 5.66 9.24 -26.89
N VAL A 221 6.88 8.72 -27.05
CA VAL A 221 7.98 8.96 -26.09
C VAL A 221 8.30 10.47 -26.09
N PRO A 222 8.42 11.12 -24.92
CA PRO A 222 8.57 12.58 -24.85
C PRO A 222 9.93 13.08 -25.34
N ASP A 223 9.98 14.35 -25.74
CA ASP A 223 11.21 15.09 -26.02
C ASP A 223 11.82 15.55 -24.68
N PHE A 224 12.58 14.66 -24.04
CA PHE A 224 13.14 14.85 -22.69
C PHE A 224 13.95 16.15 -22.55
N GLY A 225 13.64 16.93 -21.51
CA GLY A 225 14.19 18.27 -21.28
C GLY A 225 13.54 19.39 -22.08
N ASN A 226 12.64 19.09 -23.02
CA ASN A 226 11.95 20.07 -23.88
C ASN A 226 10.42 20.12 -23.63
N GLY A 227 9.94 19.54 -22.53
CA GLY A 227 8.53 19.48 -22.13
C GLY A 227 7.93 20.80 -21.59
N ILE A 228 6.99 20.71 -20.65
CA ILE A 228 6.31 21.87 -20.06
C ILE A 228 7.25 22.65 -19.14
N ALA A 229 7.81 23.76 -19.62
CA ALA A 229 8.70 24.62 -18.84
C ALA A 229 8.05 25.13 -17.53
N ALA A 230 8.73 24.90 -16.40
CA ALA A 230 8.29 25.28 -15.06
C ALA A 230 8.15 26.81 -14.86
N LYS A 231 7.13 27.24 -14.10
CA LYS A 231 6.79 28.63 -13.79
C LYS A 231 6.15 28.77 -12.40
N GLY A 232 6.98 28.79 -11.37
CA GLY A 232 6.54 28.95 -9.98
C GLY A 232 5.88 30.31 -9.69
N ALA A 233 5.20 30.41 -8.57
CA ALA A 233 4.49 31.60 -8.11
C ALA A 233 5.40 32.62 -7.40
N ALA A 234 4.82 33.75 -6.99
CA ALA A 234 5.55 34.85 -6.33
C ALA A 234 5.85 34.64 -4.83
N SER A 235 5.17 33.71 -4.16
CA SER A 235 5.36 33.36 -2.75
C SER A 235 4.92 31.91 -2.47
N PRO A 236 5.27 31.31 -1.31
CA PRO A 236 4.78 29.99 -0.91
C PRO A 236 3.25 29.87 -0.94
N GLU A 237 2.55 30.86 -0.38
CA GLU A 237 1.09 30.90 -0.29
C GLU A 237 0.43 31.16 -1.65
N ALA A 238 1.14 31.81 -2.57
CA ALA A 238 0.69 31.95 -3.95
C ALA A 238 0.84 30.62 -4.70
N ALA A 239 1.94 29.89 -4.52
CA ALA A 239 2.16 28.59 -5.17
C ALA A 239 1.08 27.58 -4.79
N VAL A 240 0.72 27.50 -3.50
CA VAL A 240 -0.36 26.62 -3.03
C VAL A 240 -1.73 27.07 -3.50
N ARG A 241 -2.04 28.37 -3.50
CA ARG A 241 -3.34 28.86 -4.03
C ARG A 241 -3.48 28.65 -5.54
N GLU A 242 -2.43 28.90 -6.32
CA GLU A 242 -2.42 28.66 -7.76
C GLU A 242 -2.47 27.16 -8.09
N ALA A 243 -1.92 26.28 -7.24
CA ALA A 243 -2.02 24.83 -7.40
C ALA A 243 -3.42 24.30 -7.06
N LEU A 244 -4.05 24.81 -5.99
CA LEU A 244 -5.43 24.45 -5.64
C LEU A 244 -6.42 24.96 -6.70
N ASP A 245 -6.28 26.20 -7.17
CA ASP A 245 -7.07 26.76 -8.28
C ASP A 245 -6.90 25.93 -9.57
N ALA A 246 -5.67 25.50 -9.88
CA ALA A 246 -5.40 24.62 -11.00
C ALA A 246 -6.02 23.21 -10.83
N ALA A 247 -5.98 22.64 -9.62
CA ALA A 247 -6.60 21.33 -9.35
C ALA A 247 -8.13 21.40 -9.50
N VAL A 248 -8.78 22.40 -8.91
CA VAL A 248 -10.23 22.65 -8.99
C VAL A 248 -10.71 22.77 -10.44
N HIS A 249 -9.96 23.47 -11.29
CA HIS A 249 -10.30 23.66 -12.71
C HIS A 249 -9.68 22.60 -13.66
N LEU A 250 -9.07 21.55 -13.10
CA LEU A 250 -8.34 20.50 -13.84
C LEU A 250 -7.30 21.07 -14.84
N ASP A 251 -6.67 22.20 -14.51
CA ASP A 251 -5.53 22.75 -15.27
C ASP A 251 -4.24 22.00 -14.92
N VAL A 252 -4.16 20.77 -15.46
CA VAL A 252 -2.98 19.90 -15.38
C VAL A 252 -1.73 20.60 -15.93
N ARG A 253 -1.86 21.55 -16.88
CA ARG A 253 -0.73 22.36 -17.33
C ARG A 253 -0.23 23.28 -16.23
N ARG A 254 -1.10 24.00 -15.53
CA ARG A 254 -0.69 24.89 -14.42
C ARG A 254 -0.14 24.11 -13.24
N LEU A 255 -0.69 22.93 -12.92
CA LEU A 255 -0.13 22.02 -11.92
C LEU A 255 1.32 21.63 -12.26
N ILE A 256 1.57 21.19 -13.50
CA ILE A 256 2.93 20.85 -13.97
C ILE A 256 3.84 22.08 -14.01
N GLU A 257 3.33 23.26 -14.38
CA GLU A 257 4.12 24.49 -14.31
C GLU A 257 4.48 24.88 -12.86
N LEU A 258 3.73 24.41 -11.86
CA LEU A 258 3.97 24.69 -10.44
C LEU A 258 4.83 23.64 -9.74
N SER A 259 5.09 22.47 -10.34
CA SER A 259 6.03 21.49 -9.77
C SER A 259 7.50 21.88 -9.96
N PRO A 260 8.43 21.46 -9.09
CA PRO A 260 9.84 21.82 -9.22
C PRO A 260 10.50 21.04 -10.38
N PRO A 261 11.28 21.70 -11.25
CA PRO A 261 11.87 21.07 -12.44
C PRO A 261 13.00 20.07 -12.16
N GLY A 262 13.51 20.01 -10.93
CA GLY A 262 14.45 18.97 -10.49
C GLY A 262 13.73 17.69 -10.09
N GLU A 263 12.95 17.77 -9.01
CA GLU A 263 12.13 16.69 -8.45
C GLU A 263 11.19 16.07 -9.49
N MET A 264 10.30 16.88 -10.09
CA MET A 264 9.21 16.40 -10.94
C MET A 264 9.55 16.53 -12.43
N ALA A 265 10.83 16.40 -12.79
CA ALA A 265 11.30 16.46 -14.18
C ALA A 265 10.46 15.58 -15.14
N VAL A 266 10.04 14.41 -14.67
CA VAL A 266 9.13 13.50 -15.38
C VAL A 266 7.78 14.13 -15.76
N LEU A 267 7.18 14.95 -14.88
CA LEU A 267 5.91 15.63 -15.15
C LEU A 267 6.09 16.75 -16.17
N HIS A 268 7.25 17.41 -16.20
CA HIS A 268 7.55 18.38 -17.23
C HIS A 268 7.68 17.68 -18.60
N ASP A 269 8.41 16.58 -18.68
CA ASP A 269 8.67 15.83 -19.92
C ASP A 269 7.43 15.10 -20.46
N TYR A 270 6.75 14.28 -19.65
CA TYR A 270 5.52 13.58 -20.03
C TYR A 270 4.29 14.52 -20.04
N GLY A 271 4.44 15.73 -19.50
CA GLY A 271 3.37 16.71 -19.34
C GLY A 271 2.53 17.05 -20.58
N PRO A 272 3.08 17.13 -21.80
CA PRO A 272 2.27 17.34 -23.00
C PRO A 272 1.24 16.22 -23.23
N ALA A 273 1.56 14.96 -22.88
CA ALA A 273 0.64 13.84 -22.97
C ALA A 273 -0.40 13.85 -21.84
N LEU A 274 0.02 14.16 -20.60
CA LEU A 274 -0.88 14.31 -19.45
C LEU A 274 -1.92 15.41 -19.66
N VAL A 275 -1.50 16.55 -20.25
CA VAL A 275 -2.40 17.65 -20.61
C VAL A 275 -3.37 17.25 -21.73
N ALA A 276 -2.94 16.45 -22.71
CA ALA A 276 -3.85 15.96 -23.74
C ALA A 276 -4.94 15.04 -23.16
N ALA A 277 -4.54 14.05 -22.36
CA ALA A 277 -5.47 13.13 -21.69
C ALA A 277 -6.47 13.86 -20.76
N ALA A 278 -6.02 14.92 -20.07
CA ALA A 278 -6.88 15.73 -19.21
C ALA A 278 -7.93 16.55 -19.98
N GLU A 279 -7.61 17.06 -21.18
CA GLU A 279 -8.58 17.77 -22.04
C GLU A 279 -9.61 16.81 -22.68
N ASP A 280 -9.26 15.54 -22.84
CA ASP A 280 -10.23 14.50 -23.22
C ASP A 280 -11.14 14.12 -22.02
N ALA A 281 -10.56 13.90 -20.83
CA ALA A 281 -11.32 13.58 -19.62
C ALA A 281 -12.32 14.69 -19.20
N LYS A 282 -11.98 15.97 -19.44
CA LYS A 282 -12.86 17.12 -19.16
C LYS A 282 -14.21 17.07 -19.88
N GLN A 283 -14.36 16.27 -20.94
CA GLN A 283 -15.58 16.22 -21.75
C GLN A 283 -16.77 15.51 -21.06
N GLY A 284 -16.56 14.93 -19.87
CA GLY A 284 -17.61 14.41 -18.99
C GLY A 284 -17.46 14.83 -17.51
N ALA A 285 -16.75 15.91 -17.21
CA ALA A 285 -16.42 16.30 -15.84
C ALA A 285 -17.63 16.82 -15.03
N PHE A 286 -17.61 16.55 -13.72
CA PHE A 286 -18.53 17.08 -12.70
C PHE A 286 -18.40 18.61 -12.52
N GLU A 287 -19.32 19.23 -11.78
CA GLU A 287 -19.19 20.65 -11.43
C GLU A 287 -17.93 20.89 -10.57
N ALA A 288 -17.17 21.94 -10.88
CA ALA A 288 -15.90 22.22 -10.20
C ALA A 288 -16.16 22.73 -8.76
N PRO A 289 -15.51 22.15 -7.73
CA PRO A 289 -15.82 22.47 -6.34
C PRO A 289 -15.39 23.90 -5.95
N GLU A 290 -16.28 24.66 -5.30
CA GLU A 290 -16.02 26.05 -4.95
C GLU A 290 -15.29 26.16 -3.59
N VAL A 291 -14.01 26.53 -3.63
CA VAL A 291 -13.17 26.77 -2.45
C VAL A 291 -13.34 28.21 -1.93
N LYS A 292 -13.75 28.35 -0.67
CA LYS A 292 -13.92 29.62 0.06
C LYS A 292 -13.08 29.64 1.34
N ASP A 293 -12.88 30.84 1.89
CA ASP A 293 -12.30 31.12 3.22
C ASP A 293 -10.97 30.39 3.53
N LEU A 294 -10.15 30.19 2.47
CA LEU A 294 -8.83 29.56 2.52
C LEU A 294 -7.77 30.51 3.12
N GLU A 295 -7.65 30.49 4.44
CA GLU A 295 -6.52 31.09 5.17
C GLU A 295 -5.35 30.10 5.24
N LEU A 296 -4.15 30.56 4.90
CA LEU A 296 -2.92 29.76 4.88
C LEU A 296 -1.89 30.36 5.85
N GLN A 297 -1.18 29.51 6.58
CA GLN A 297 0.02 29.86 7.33
C GLN A 297 1.28 29.27 6.68
N VAL A 298 2.44 29.88 6.94
CA VAL A 298 3.74 29.42 6.45
C VAL A 298 4.71 29.24 7.62
N ALA A 299 5.38 28.08 7.64
CA ALA A 299 6.51 27.79 8.52
C ALA A 299 7.79 27.58 7.71
N ASP A 300 8.94 27.80 8.36
CA ASP A 300 10.25 27.41 7.80
C ASP A 300 10.38 25.88 7.80
N GLY A 301 10.64 25.30 6.63
CA GLY A 301 10.99 23.88 6.48
C GLY A 301 12.51 23.64 6.42
N PRO A 302 12.94 22.37 6.29
CA PRO A 302 14.36 22.03 6.08
C PRO A 302 14.90 22.64 4.77
N ASP A 303 16.22 22.82 4.71
CA ASP A 303 16.98 23.18 3.50
C ASP A 303 16.51 24.44 2.73
N GLY A 304 15.79 25.34 3.41
CA GLY A 304 15.28 26.59 2.86
C GLY A 304 13.84 26.51 2.33
N THR A 305 13.24 25.31 2.31
CA THR A 305 11.83 25.08 1.96
C THR A 305 10.87 25.84 2.90
N LYS A 306 9.59 25.85 2.54
CA LYS A 306 8.50 26.45 3.31
C LYS A 306 7.34 25.47 3.38
N VAL A 307 6.93 25.13 4.59
CA VAL A 307 5.73 24.31 4.82
C VAL A 307 4.54 25.25 4.88
N VAL A 308 3.57 25.05 3.98
CA VAL A 308 2.34 25.83 3.89
C VAL A 308 1.18 24.93 4.32
N SER A 309 0.39 25.37 5.29
CA SER A 309 -0.76 24.63 5.80
C SER A 309 -1.99 25.52 5.86
N PRO A 310 -3.20 24.96 5.66
CA PRO A 310 -4.43 25.68 5.92
C PRO A 310 -4.59 25.98 7.42
N THR A 311 -5.21 27.11 7.70
CA THR A 311 -5.71 27.50 9.03
C THR A 311 -7.23 27.57 9.04
N SER A 312 -7.85 27.80 7.88
CA SER A 312 -9.26 27.52 7.60
C SER A 312 -9.46 27.23 6.11
N TYR A 313 -10.56 26.56 5.78
CA TYR A 313 -11.14 26.52 4.43
C TYR A 313 -12.59 26.06 4.51
N SER A 314 -13.33 26.26 3.42
CA SER A 314 -14.52 25.46 3.10
C SER A 314 -14.56 25.15 1.61
N VAL A 315 -14.96 23.94 1.24
CA VAL A 315 -15.13 23.46 -0.15
C VAL A 315 -16.57 22.97 -0.30
N SER A 316 -17.23 23.30 -1.40
CA SER A 316 -18.57 22.77 -1.71
C SER A 316 -18.57 22.15 -3.10
N PHE A 317 -19.01 20.89 -3.22
CA PHE A 317 -18.83 20.05 -4.42
C PHE A 317 -20.02 20.07 -5.40
N GLY A 318 -21.06 20.86 -5.06
CA GLY A 318 -22.37 20.80 -5.72
C GLY A 318 -23.39 20.16 -4.77
N GLY A 319 -24.68 20.40 -5.03
CA GLY A 319 -25.74 20.02 -4.10
C GLY A 319 -25.52 20.58 -2.69
N ASP A 320 -25.76 19.75 -1.68
CA ASP A 320 -25.57 20.06 -0.25
C ASP A 320 -24.28 19.44 0.33
N GLU A 321 -23.36 18.93 -0.51
CA GLU A 321 -22.07 18.41 -0.04
C GLU A 321 -21.05 19.53 0.23
N ALA A 322 -20.56 19.61 1.47
CA ALA A 322 -19.63 20.64 1.91
C ALA A 322 -18.60 20.12 2.93
N TRP A 323 -17.32 20.41 2.68
CA TRP A 323 -16.20 20.14 3.58
C TRP A 323 -15.74 21.46 4.20
N SER A 324 -15.40 21.50 5.49
CA SER A 324 -14.88 22.71 6.12
C SER A 324 -13.90 22.43 7.27
N PHE A 325 -12.97 23.37 7.50
CA PHE A 325 -11.95 23.26 8.54
C PHE A 325 -11.83 24.57 9.33
N ASP A 326 -11.93 24.49 10.66
CA ASP A 326 -11.89 25.66 11.58
C ASP A 326 -10.52 25.90 12.25
N GLY A 327 -9.47 25.23 11.74
CA GLY A 327 -8.13 25.22 12.35
C GLY A 327 -7.94 24.12 13.41
N ARG A 328 -9.02 23.46 13.85
CA ARG A 328 -8.99 22.42 14.90
C ARG A 328 -9.80 21.18 14.54
N CYS A 329 -10.86 21.31 13.75
CA CYS A 329 -11.72 20.21 13.33
C CYS A 329 -12.12 20.34 11.87
N THR A 330 -12.04 19.22 11.14
CA THR A 330 -12.69 19.05 9.85
C THR A 330 -14.16 18.68 10.10
N THR A 331 -15.06 19.27 9.32
CA THR A 331 -16.51 19.00 9.36
C THR A 331 -16.93 18.67 7.94
N TYR A 332 -17.46 17.46 7.77
CA TYR A 332 -17.97 16.94 6.51
C TYR A 332 -19.50 16.95 6.58
N THR A 333 -20.15 17.57 5.61
CA THR A 333 -21.58 17.57 5.42
C THR A 333 -21.87 16.92 4.07
N TYR A 334 -22.73 15.92 4.06
CA TYR A 334 -23.24 15.27 2.86
C TYR A 334 -24.74 15.06 3.00
N SER A 335 -25.43 14.87 1.87
CA SER A 335 -26.80 14.42 1.87
C SER A 335 -26.93 13.16 1.02
N TYR A 336 -27.75 12.22 1.48
CA TYR A 336 -28.07 10.99 0.77
C TYR A 336 -29.58 10.92 0.53
N ASP A 337 -29.98 10.32 -0.59
CA ASP A 337 -31.37 9.98 -0.89
C ASP A 337 -31.71 8.61 -0.25
N ASP A 338 -32.98 8.42 0.13
CA ASP A 338 -33.42 7.30 0.97
C ASP A 338 -33.29 5.90 0.31
N ASP A 339 -33.01 5.82 -1.00
CA ASP A 339 -32.73 4.56 -1.72
C ASP A 339 -31.46 3.83 -1.21
N TYR A 340 -30.62 4.46 -0.38
CA TYR A 340 -29.49 3.82 0.32
C TYR A 340 -29.83 3.44 1.78
N ALA A 341 -31.03 3.78 2.26
CA ALA A 341 -31.48 3.50 3.63
C ALA A 341 -32.50 2.35 3.71
N SER A 342 -33.13 1.97 2.59
CA SER A 342 -34.09 0.85 2.50
C SER A 342 -33.52 -0.48 2.97
N ASP A 343 -32.22 -0.68 2.78
CA ASP A 343 -31.54 -1.96 3.01
C ASP A 343 -31.22 -2.20 4.50
N ILE A 344 -31.70 -1.31 5.38
CA ILE A 344 -31.52 -1.33 6.84
C ILE A 344 -32.90 -1.50 7.56
N GLU A 345 -34.03 -1.53 6.84
CA GLU A 345 -35.36 -1.29 7.45
C GLU A 345 -36.06 -2.46 8.20
N ASP A 346 -35.65 -3.74 8.07
CA ASP A 346 -36.54 -4.87 8.44
C ASP A 346 -36.72 -5.10 9.97
N GLU A 347 -35.98 -4.40 10.84
CA GLU A 347 -36.15 -4.37 12.31
C GLU A 347 -36.85 -3.09 12.85
N GLY A 348 -37.79 -2.51 12.09
CA GLY A 348 -39.07 -2.13 12.68
C GLY A 348 -39.36 -0.66 13.03
N THR A 349 -39.85 0.08 12.03
CA THR A 349 -40.79 1.21 12.17
C THR A 349 -40.28 2.49 12.86
N ILE A 350 -39.11 2.99 12.45
CA ILE A 350 -38.88 4.44 12.47
C ILE A 350 -39.66 5.05 11.28
N PRO A 351 -40.45 6.13 11.47
CA PRO A 351 -41.09 6.80 10.35
C PRO A 351 -40.07 7.68 9.61
N VAL A 352 -39.59 7.21 8.46
CA VAL A 352 -38.82 8.03 7.49
C VAL A 352 -39.68 9.22 7.03
N ASP A 353 -39.06 10.39 6.86
CA ASP A 353 -39.72 11.65 6.48
C ASP A 353 -39.26 12.00 5.06
N ASP A 354 -40.09 11.66 4.04
CA ASP A 354 -39.77 11.57 2.59
C ASP A 354 -38.86 12.71 2.05
N GLY A 355 -37.53 12.55 2.09
CA GLY A 355 -36.61 13.59 1.62
C GLY A 355 -35.15 13.41 2.06
N PRO A 356 -34.20 14.03 1.32
CA PRO A 356 -32.76 13.79 1.49
C PRO A 356 -32.29 14.14 2.90
N GLN A 357 -31.67 13.16 3.56
CA GLN A 357 -31.13 13.32 4.90
C GLN A 357 -29.74 13.92 4.82
N THR A 358 -29.53 15.06 5.49
CA THR A 358 -28.21 15.72 5.58
C THR A 358 -27.50 15.28 6.86
N GLU A 359 -26.46 14.45 6.72
CA GLU A 359 -25.57 14.12 7.83
C GLU A 359 -24.48 15.19 8.01
N THR A 360 -23.91 15.31 9.21
CA THR A 360 -22.75 16.18 9.46
C THR A 360 -21.77 15.50 10.40
N GLN A 361 -20.75 14.86 9.82
CA GLN A 361 -19.65 14.24 10.54
C GLN A 361 -18.59 15.27 10.90
N LYS A 362 -17.87 15.05 12.01
CA LYS A 362 -16.88 15.99 12.52
C LYS A 362 -15.72 15.28 13.20
N VAL A 363 -14.51 15.57 12.74
CA VAL A 363 -13.25 15.01 13.26
C VAL A 363 -12.39 16.15 13.78
N CYS A 364 -12.01 16.13 15.05
CA CYS A 364 -11.14 17.13 15.67
C CYS A 364 -9.72 16.59 15.92
N LYS A 365 -8.73 17.49 15.95
CA LYS A 365 -7.33 17.15 16.25
C LYS A 365 -7.22 16.54 17.66
N GLY A 366 -6.86 15.27 17.72
CA GLY A 366 -6.79 14.46 18.94
C GLY A 366 -7.81 13.31 18.98
N ASP A 367 -8.77 13.26 18.06
CA ASP A 367 -9.73 12.16 17.95
C ASP A 367 -9.07 10.97 17.23
N VAL A 368 -8.56 10.01 18.02
CA VAL A 368 -7.63 8.95 17.56
C VAL A 368 -8.23 8.01 16.51
N GLY A 369 -9.56 7.88 16.45
CA GLY A 369 -10.24 6.88 15.60
C GLY A 369 -10.19 7.14 14.08
N ALA A 370 -9.92 8.36 13.62
CA ALA A 370 -10.03 8.71 12.20
C ALA A 370 -8.70 8.65 11.41
N ASP A 371 -7.56 8.84 12.08
CA ASP A 371 -6.30 9.20 11.39
C ASP A 371 -5.45 7.99 10.97
N VAL A 372 -5.60 6.83 11.66
CA VAL A 372 -4.72 5.66 11.45
C VAL A 372 -5.15 4.72 10.33
N GLY A 373 -6.42 4.71 9.93
CA GLY A 373 -6.83 4.15 8.64
C GLY A 373 -6.38 5.05 7.48
N SER A 374 -6.63 6.35 7.63
CA SER A 374 -6.25 7.43 6.69
C SER A 374 -4.74 7.50 6.41
N PHE A 375 -3.91 7.09 7.37
CA PHE A 375 -2.45 6.97 7.20
C PHE A 375 -2.05 6.00 6.07
N LEU A 376 -2.85 4.94 5.82
CA LEU A 376 -2.62 3.98 4.74
C LEU A 376 -3.42 4.33 3.48
N SER A 377 -4.65 4.85 3.61
CA SER A 377 -5.51 5.21 2.47
C SER A 377 -5.22 6.57 1.83
N LEU A 378 -3.92 6.92 1.73
CA LEU A 378 -3.34 8.11 1.08
C LEU A 378 -3.75 9.49 1.66
N PRO A 379 -2.82 10.46 1.77
CA PRO A 379 -3.07 11.80 2.33
C PRO A 379 -3.97 12.72 1.46
N PHE A 380 -4.70 12.15 0.51
CA PHE A 380 -5.66 12.84 -0.37
C PHE A 380 -7.12 12.39 -0.13
N ALA A 381 -7.36 11.22 0.49
CA ALA A 381 -8.71 10.66 0.62
C ALA A 381 -9.49 11.18 1.84
N GLN A 382 -8.79 11.73 2.84
CA GLN A 382 -9.38 12.26 4.07
C GLN A 382 -8.77 13.63 4.39
N PRO A 383 -9.57 14.72 4.49
CA PRO A 383 -9.05 16.06 4.77
C PRO A 383 -8.68 16.24 6.25
N SER A 384 -7.63 15.57 6.71
CA SER A 384 -7.07 15.83 8.03
C SER A 384 -6.65 17.31 8.14
N GLY A 385 -6.80 17.89 9.33
CA GLY A 385 -6.48 19.29 9.58
C GLY A 385 -4.99 19.64 9.51
N ASP A 386 -4.15 18.71 9.08
CA ASP A 386 -2.69 18.73 9.11
C ASP A 386 -2.06 18.55 7.72
N LEU A 387 -2.79 18.85 6.64
CA LEU A 387 -2.22 19.00 5.30
C LEU A 387 -1.02 19.96 5.30
N ARG A 388 0.14 19.46 4.89
CA ARG A 388 1.44 20.17 4.88
C ARG A 388 1.99 20.20 3.47
N VAL A 389 1.67 21.26 2.73
CA VAL A 389 2.18 21.45 1.37
C VAL A 389 3.57 22.06 1.45
N VAL A 390 4.59 21.28 1.08
CA VAL A 390 5.96 21.77 1.00
C VAL A 390 6.15 22.54 -0.28
N THR A 391 6.77 23.72 -0.15
CA THR A 391 7.15 24.57 -1.28
C THR A 391 8.64 24.89 -1.24
N GLU A 392 9.26 24.95 -2.42
CA GLU A 392 10.68 25.27 -2.59
C GLU A 392 10.90 26.36 -3.64
N GLN A 393 12.06 27.04 -3.56
CA GLN A 393 12.34 28.24 -4.36
C GLN A 393 13.46 27.99 -5.38
N HIS A 394 13.12 28.09 -6.67
CA HIS A 394 14.08 28.05 -7.78
C HIS A 394 14.02 29.37 -8.56
N ASP A 395 15.19 29.96 -8.88
CA ASP A 395 15.33 31.25 -9.58
C ASP A 395 14.48 32.42 -9.02
N GLY A 396 14.10 32.34 -7.74
CA GLY A 396 13.26 33.32 -7.05
C GLY A 396 11.76 33.04 -7.08
N GLN A 397 11.31 32.07 -7.89
CA GLN A 397 9.92 31.62 -7.98
C GLN A 397 9.66 30.43 -7.04
N TRP A 398 8.42 30.28 -6.56
CA TRP A 398 8.00 29.24 -5.60
C TRP A 398 7.21 28.12 -6.26
N PHE A 399 7.56 26.88 -5.96
CA PHE A 399 7.01 25.67 -6.57
C PHE A 399 6.42 24.77 -5.47
N VAL A 400 5.36 24.02 -5.79
CA VAL A 400 4.73 23.03 -4.90
C VAL A 400 5.40 21.69 -5.12
N SER A 401 6.12 21.19 -4.12
CA SER A 401 6.88 19.93 -4.17
C SER A 401 5.99 18.76 -3.75
N PRO A 402 5.50 17.90 -4.67
CA PRO A 402 4.51 16.87 -4.33
C PRO A 402 5.11 15.78 -3.45
N THR A 403 6.31 15.31 -3.77
CA THR A 403 7.00 14.23 -3.06
C THR A 403 7.38 14.69 -1.66
N ARG A 404 7.95 15.90 -1.50
CA ARG A 404 8.23 16.44 -0.15
C ARG A 404 6.96 16.71 0.65
N SER A 405 5.84 17.07 0.00
CA SER A 405 4.55 17.25 0.70
C SER A 405 4.01 15.93 1.26
N ILE A 406 4.03 14.86 0.46
CA ILE A 406 3.65 13.51 0.90
C ILE A 406 4.57 13.06 2.05
N ILE A 407 5.89 13.19 1.88
CA ILE A 407 6.90 12.88 2.91
C ILE A 407 6.65 13.65 4.20
N GLU A 408 6.49 14.97 4.14
CA GLU A 408 6.27 15.83 5.31
C GLU A 408 4.92 15.57 5.99
N SER A 409 3.93 15.05 5.26
CA SER A 409 2.69 14.52 5.81
C SER A 409 2.96 13.20 6.57
N THR A 410 3.47 12.16 5.92
CA THR A 410 3.71 10.83 6.53
C THR A 410 4.67 10.91 7.72
N VAL A 411 5.80 11.59 7.56
CA VAL A 411 6.78 11.84 8.62
C VAL A 411 6.24 12.80 9.67
N GLY A 412 5.36 13.74 9.29
CA GLY A 412 4.65 14.62 10.22
C GLY A 412 3.72 13.86 11.15
N THR A 413 2.90 12.95 10.62
CA THR A 413 2.04 12.04 11.40
C THR A 413 2.89 11.14 12.30
N LEU A 414 3.94 10.50 11.77
CA LEU A 414 4.87 9.70 12.58
C LEU A 414 5.56 10.50 13.69
N LYS A 415 5.81 11.80 13.52
CA LYS A 415 6.33 12.71 14.56
C LYS A 415 5.28 13.12 15.60
N GLY A 416 4.00 13.16 15.22
CA GLY A 416 2.87 13.44 16.11
C GLY A 416 2.54 12.29 17.05
N LEU A 417 2.68 11.05 16.57
CA LEU A 417 2.37 9.84 17.32
C LEU A 417 3.34 9.55 18.47
N ASP A 418 2.84 9.01 19.59
CA ASP A 418 3.64 8.40 20.65
C ASP A 418 3.57 6.85 20.64
N ALA A 419 4.39 6.22 21.49
CA ALA A 419 4.50 4.76 21.52
C ALA A 419 3.25 4.05 22.12
N ASP A 420 2.44 4.72 22.95
CA ASP A 420 1.19 4.18 23.49
C ASP A 420 0.11 4.17 22.41
N GLN A 421 0.01 5.27 21.63
CA GLN A 421 -0.88 5.36 20.47
C GLN A 421 -0.53 4.32 19.39
N VAL A 422 0.75 4.19 19.04
CA VAL A 422 1.18 3.20 18.03
C VAL A 422 0.97 1.78 18.54
N ARG A 423 1.21 1.50 19.84
CA ARG A 423 0.91 0.18 20.42
C ARG A 423 -0.58 -0.14 20.42
N ARG A 424 -1.45 0.81 20.76
CA ARG A 424 -2.91 0.64 20.61
C ARG A 424 -3.32 0.37 19.18
N THR A 425 -2.71 1.05 18.21
CA THR A 425 -2.97 0.84 16.78
C THR A 425 -2.59 -0.57 16.35
N VAL A 426 -1.34 -0.99 16.60
CA VAL A 426 -0.86 -2.34 16.23
C VAL A 426 -1.70 -3.43 16.90
N ARG A 427 -2.12 -3.20 18.16
CA ARG A 427 -2.98 -4.13 18.89
C ARG A 427 -4.40 -4.20 18.35
N TRP A 428 -5.02 -3.08 17.99
CA TRP A 428 -6.30 -3.11 17.26
C TRP A 428 -6.17 -3.94 15.96
N TRP A 429 -5.12 -3.70 15.17
CA TRP A 429 -4.84 -4.51 13.97
C TRP A 429 -4.65 -6.00 14.27
N SER A 430 -4.11 -6.35 15.44
CA SER A 430 -4.00 -7.74 15.91
C SER A 430 -5.23 -8.29 16.61
N GLY A 431 -6.38 -7.61 16.52
CA GLY A 431 -7.65 -8.08 17.09
C GLY A 431 -7.98 -7.60 18.50
N ASP A 432 -7.11 -6.83 19.18
CA ASP A 432 -7.47 -6.13 20.42
C ASP A 432 -8.28 -4.86 20.08
N TRP A 433 -9.49 -5.03 19.56
CA TRP A 433 -10.41 -3.97 19.12
C TRP A 433 -10.68 -2.90 20.19
N TRP A 434 -10.77 -3.30 21.45
CA TRP A 434 -10.86 -2.41 22.62
C TRP A 434 -9.71 -1.39 22.72
N ALA A 435 -8.55 -1.64 22.10
CA ALA A 435 -7.39 -0.76 22.17
C ALA A 435 -7.60 0.57 21.40
N ALA A 436 -8.47 0.57 20.39
CA ALA A 436 -8.79 1.75 19.57
C ALA A 436 -9.89 2.66 20.19
N GLU A 437 -10.61 2.19 21.21
CA GLU A 437 -11.66 2.97 21.87
C GLU A 437 -11.13 4.28 22.49
N PRO A 438 -11.69 5.45 22.13
CA PRO A 438 -11.20 6.74 22.61
C PRO A 438 -11.43 6.91 24.11
N ALA A 439 -10.58 7.71 24.76
CA ALA A 439 -10.68 8.01 26.19
C ALA A 439 -12.04 8.64 26.62
N GLY A 440 -12.89 9.05 25.68
CA GLY A 440 -14.28 9.45 25.91
C GLY A 440 -15.19 8.30 26.33
N PHE A 441 -15.11 7.15 25.64
CA PHE A 441 -15.90 5.94 25.89
C PHE A 441 -15.66 5.40 27.31
N TRP A 442 -14.40 5.09 27.62
CA TRP A 442 -13.94 4.65 28.94
C TRP A 442 -14.39 5.59 30.08
N LYS A 443 -14.33 6.90 29.84
CA LYS A 443 -14.74 7.93 30.79
C LYS A 443 -16.27 8.02 30.96
N ALA A 444 -17.05 7.70 29.94
CA ALA A 444 -18.52 7.74 29.99
C ALA A 444 -19.09 6.61 30.85
N CYS A 445 -18.58 5.38 30.67
CA CYS A 445 -18.92 4.23 31.51
C CYS A 445 -18.25 4.25 32.89
N GLY A 446 -17.24 5.10 33.10
CA GLY A 446 -16.51 5.20 34.37
C GLY A 446 -15.52 4.06 34.62
N VAL A 447 -15.00 3.44 33.55
CA VAL A 447 -13.95 2.41 33.61
C VAL A 447 -12.60 3.06 33.27
N ASP A 448 -11.55 2.76 34.03
CA ASP A 448 -10.20 3.20 33.69
C ASP A 448 -9.76 2.53 32.37
N GLN A 449 -9.38 3.32 31.37
CA GLN A 449 -8.91 2.81 30.07
C GLN A 449 -7.71 1.86 30.27
N PRO A 450 -7.71 0.65 29.66
CA PRO A 450 -6.58 -0.27 29.76
C PRO A 450 -5.27 0.36 29.26
N ALA A 451 -4.16 0.00 29.89
CA ALA A 451 -2.83 0.35 29.41
C ALA A 451 -2.54 -0.37 28.07
N SER A 452 -1.72 0.23 27.21
CA SER A 452 -1.38 -0.38 25.90
C SER A 452 -0.61 -1.71 26.01
N ASP A 453 -0.11 -2.05 27.20
CA ASP A 453 0.56 -3.29 27.57
C ASP A 453 -0.27 -4.23 28.49
N ALA A 454 -1.58 -3.97 28.66
CA ALA A 454 -2.49 -4.90 29.37
C ALA A 454 -2.62 -6.26 28.65
N SER A 455 -3.03 -7.34 29.32
CA SER A 455 -3.38 -8.55 28.56
C SER A 455 -4.68 -8.34 27.77
N SER A 456 -4.85 -9.04 26.64
CA SER A 456 -6.08 -8.96 25.84
C SER A 456 -7.32 -9.25 26.68
N ALA A 457 -7.28 -10.30 27.51
CA ALA A 457 -8.35 -10.63 28.45
C ALA A 457 -8.61 -9.54 29.52
N ASP A 458 -7.60 -8.77 29.96
CA ASP A 458 -7.82 -7.61 30.85
C ASP A 458 -8.48 -6.45 30.09
N GLY A 459 -8.15 -6.26 28.80
CA GLY A 459 -8.72 -5.24 27.93
C GLY A 459 -10.16 -5.52 27.52
N GLU A 460 -10.45 -6.75 27.10
CA GLU A 460 -11.80 -7.27 26.83
C GLU A 460 -12.68 -7.18 28.07
N ALA A 461 -12.23 -7.69 29.23
CA ALA A 461 -13.01 -7.63 30.47
C ALA A 461 -13.22 -6.19 30.98
N ALA A 462 -12.34 -5.25 30.60
CA ALA A 462 -12.58 -3.83 30.83
C ALA A 462 -13.60 -3.26 29.84
N TYR A 463 -13.56 -3.65 28.55
CA TYR A 463 -14.53 -3.25 27.54
C TYR A 463 -15.94 -3.77 27.87
N GLU A 464 -16.11 -5.07 28.12
CA GLU A 464 -17.42 -5.67 28.47
C GLU A 464 -18.05 -4.91 29.64
N LYS A 465 -17.27 -4.71 30.70
CA LYS A 465 -17.67 -3.94 31.88
C LYS A 465 -18.01 -2.48 31.55
N CYS A 466 -17.31 -1.86 30.59
CA CYS A 466 -17.60 -0.50 30.13
C CYS A 466 -18.90 -0.46 29.34
N TYR A 467 -19.13 -1.42 28.46
CA TYR A 467 -20.35 -1.59 27.67
C TYR A 467 -21.58 -1.81 28.58
N GLU A 468 -21.47 -2.66 29.60
CA GLU A 468 -22.49 -2.85 30.66
C GLU A 468 -22.80 -1.58 31.49
N GLN A 469 -21.91 -0.58 31.47
CA GLN A 469 -21.99 0.65 32.27
C GLN A 469 -22.11 1.92 31.43
N LEU A 470 -22.19 1.78 30.10
CA LEU A 470 -22.36 2.89 29.18
C LEU A 470 -23.78 3.49 29.35
N PRO A 471 -23.94 4.82 29.39
CA PRO A 471 -25.27 5.42 29.45
C PRO A 471 -26.12 5.10 28.21
N ASP A 472 -27.41 4.83 28.40
CA ASP A 472 -28.41 4.64 27.32
C ASP A 472 -28.47 5.84 26.35
N ASP A 473 -27.98 7.01 26.78
CA ASP A 473 -27.92 8.28 26.05
C ASP A 473 -26.50 8.71 25.63
N TYR A 474 -25.54 7.76 25.53
CA TYR A 474 -24.18 8.05 25.05
C TYR A 474 -24.15 8.27 23.52
N ASP A 475 -23.97 9.53 23.12
CA ASP A 475 -23.83 10.01 21.74
C ASP A 475 -22.37 10.20 21.28
N GLY A 476 -21.40 9.82 22.12
CA GLY A 476 -19.99 9.99 21.84
C GLY A 476 -19.41 8.95 20.86
N PRO A 477 -18.23 9.22 20.29
CA PRO A 477 -17.58 8.26 19.40
C PRO A 477 -17.27 6.95 20.13
N ARG A 478 -17.42 5.84 19.39
CA ARG A 478 -16.97 4.48 19.69
C ARG A 478 -16.17 3.97 18.50
N TYR A 479 -15.34 2.97 18.70
CA TYR A 479 -14.74 2.24 17.59
C TYR A 479 -15.72 1.20 17.03
N GLY A 480 -15.56 0.78 15.77
CA GLY A 480 -16.41 -0.24 15.13
C GLY A 480 -17.87 0.15 14.84
N TYR A 481 -18.39 1.27 15.37
CA TYR A 481 -19.80 1.70 15.26
C TYR A 481 -20.22 2.29 13.89
N GLY A 482 -19.67 1.71 12.83
CA GLY A 482 -20.07 1.82 11.43
C GLY A 482 -19.61 0.61 10.60
N PHE A 483 -19.21 -0.48 11.26
CA PHE A 483 -18.66 -1.70 10.63
C PHE A 483 -19.06 -3.03 11.33
N ASP A 484 -19.42 -3.05 12.62
CA ASP A 484 -19.66 -4.33 13.35
C ASP A 484 -21.15 -4.63 13.68
N ASP A 485 -22.06 -3.66 13.54
CA ASP A 485 -23.51 -3.88 13.74
C ASP A 485 -24.19 -4.51 12.49
N GLY A 486 -23.48 -4.69 11.37
CA GLY A 486 -24.01 -5.16 10.08
C GLY A 486 -23.54 -6.56 9.62
N PHE A 487 -22.25 -6.90 9.77
CA PHE A 487 -21.67 -8.18 9.30
C PHE A 487 -22.12 -9.44 10.09
N GLY A 488 -23.25 -9.34 10.81
CA GLY A 488 -24.00 -10.43 11.41
C GLY A 488 -24.86 -11.24 10.43
N SER A 489 -24.69 -11.09 9.12
CA SER A 489 -25.35 -11.86 8.04
C SER A 489 -26.88 -11.70 7.93
N GLU A 490 -27.41 -10.53 8.31
CA GLU A 490 -28.75 -10.04 7.92
C GLU A 490 -28.63 -8.62 7.36
N GLU A 491 -27.66 -8.40 6.46
CA GLU A 491 -27.59 -7.21 5.61
C GLU A 491 -28.75 -7.25 4.59
N GLY A 492 -29.39 -6.11 4.31
CA GLY A 492 -30.41 -6.01 3.27
C GLY A 492 -29.83 -6.26 1.87
N PRO A 493 -30.64 -6.76 0.92
CA PRO A 493 -30.16 -7.24 -0.36
C PRO A 493 -29.77 -6.09 -1.29
N SER A 494 -28.49 -5.70 -1.23
CA SER A 494 -27.88 -4.98 -2.34
C SER A 494 -28.00 -5.85 -3.60
N GLU A 495 -28.56 -5.36 -4.71
CA GLU A 495 -28.80 -6.18 -5.91
C GLU A 495 -27.49 -6.50 -6.69
N VAL A 496 -26.50 -7.10 -6.03
CA VAL A 496 -25.34 -7.76 -6.65
C VAL A 496 -25.85 -9.00 -7.37
N PRO A 497 -25.77 -9.09 -8.72
CA PRO A 497 -26.37 -10.20 -9.45
C PRO A 497 -25.69 -11.53 -9.09
N GLY A 498 -26.36 -12.38 -8.30
CA GLY A 498 -25.78 -13.61 -7.77
C GLY A 498 -26.09 -13.90 -6.31
N GLU A 499 -26.56 -12.94 -5.51
CA GLU A 499 -26.95 -13.20 -4.12
C GLU A 499 -28.02 -14.31 -4.01
N GLU A 500 -29.03 -14.30 -4.89
CA GLU A 500 -30.05 -15.35 -4.88
C GLU A 500 -29.46 -16.73 -5.20
N CYS A 501 -28.37 -16.78 -5.98
CA CYS A 501 -27.66 -18.00 -6.33
C CYS A 501 -26.81 -18.55 -5.18
N TRP A 502 -26.25 -17.70 -4.31
CA TRP A 502 -25.51 -18.11 -3.10
C TRP A 502 -26.43 -18.76 -2.05
N THR A 503 -27.71 -18.39 -1.99
CA THR A 503 -28.68 -18.99 -1.03
C THR A 503 -29.11 -20.43 -1.39
N VAL A 504 -28.64 -20.99 -2.50
CA VAL A 504 -29.11 -22.28 -3.02
C VAL A 504 -28.30 -23.44 -2.42
N GLU A 505 -28.89 -24.18 -1.47
CA GLU A 505 -28.29 -25.34 -0.79
C GLU A 505 -27.80 -26.48 -1.72
N ASP A 506 -28.24 -26.53 -2.97
CA ASP A 506 -27.83 -27.52 -3.97
C ASP A 506 -26.80 -26.92 -4.93
N GLU A 507 -25.54 -27.36 -4.81
CA GLU A 507 -24.38 -26.91 -5.59
C GLU A 507 -24.62 -26.88 -7.11
N ALA A 508 -25.37 -27.85 -7.65
CA ALA A 508 -25.66 -27.93 -9.07
C ALA A 508 -26.72 -26.90 -9.50
N ALA A 509 -27.69 -26.61 -8.64
CA ALA A 509 -28.66 -25.53 -8.84
C ALA A 509 -28.03 -24.14 -8.65
N ALA A 510 -27.13 -23.96 -7.67
CA ALA A 510 -26.32 -22.75 -7.52
C ALA A 510 -25.47 -22.50 -8.79
N THR A 511 -24.73 -23.52 -9.26
CA THR A 511 -23.97 -23.47 -10.51
C THR A 511 -24.86 -23.09 -11.70
N SER A 512 -26.03 -23.69 -11.82
CA SER A 512 -26.99 -23.39 -12.90
C SER A 512 -27.54 -21.95 -12.83
N CYS A 513 -27.56 -21.35 -11.64
CA CYS A 513 -28.00 -19.99 -11.40
C CYS A 513 -26.92 -18.97 -11.86
N PHE A 514 -25.67 -19.14 -11.41
CA PHE A 514 -24.53 -18.33 -11.89
C PHE A 514 -24.28 -18.49 -13.41
N GLU A 515 -24.47 -19.69 -13.97
CA GLU A 515 -24.42 -19.90 -15.43
C GLU A 515 -25.50 -19.07 -16.15
N GLY A 516 -26.71 -18.97 -15.59
CA GLY A 516 -27.79 -18.14 -16.14
C GLY A 516 -27.48 -16.63 -16.08
N LEU A 517 -26.87 -16.17 -14.99
CA LEU A 517 -26.40 -14.78 -14.85
C LEU A 517 -25.33 -14.45 -15.89
N TYR A 518 -24.35 -15.34 -16.09
CA TYR A 518 -23.33 -15.19 -17.11
C TYR A 518 -23.92 -15.21 -18.54
N GLU A 519 -24.83 -16.14 -18.86
CA GLU A 519 -25.52 -16.16 -20.17
C GLU A 519 -26.36 -14.89 -20.42
N SER A 520 -26.86 -14.25 -19.35
CA SER A 520 -27.56 -12.96 -19.43
C SER A 520 -26.64 -11.74 -19.51
N GLY A 521 -25.34 -11.90 -19.25
CA GLY A 521 -24.35 -10.82 -19.21
C GLY A 521 -24.40 -9.97 -17.93
N GLN A 522 -24.98 -10.49 -16.84
CA GLN A 522 -25.03 -9.83 -15.54
C GLN A 522 -23.76 -10.05 -14.70
N ILE A 523 -23.03 -11.14 -14.94
CA ILE A 523 -21.68 -11.39 -14.39
C ILE A 523 -20.70 -11.74 -15.51
N SER A 524 -19.41 -11.52 -15.26
CA SER A 524 -18.31 -11.80 -16.17
C SER A 524 -17.89 -13.28 -16.21
N ALA A 525 -17.01 -13.63 -17.16
CA ALA A 525 -16.40 -14.95 -17.23
C ALA A 525 -15.47 -15.23 -16.03
N SER A 526 -14.88 -14.20 -15.44
CA SER A 526 -14.06 -14.26 -14.23
C SER A 526 -14.89 -14.63 -13.00
N GLU A 527 -16.04 -13.97 -12.79
CA GLU A 527 -16.94 -14.24 -11.65
C GLU A 527 -17.57 -15.64 -11.73
N LEU A 528 -17.93 -16.12 -12.92
CA LEU A 528 -18.38 -17.52 -13.11
C LEU A 528 -17.23 -18.53 -12.92
N ALA A 529 -15.99 -18.17 -13.27
CA ALA A 529 -14.82 -19.01 -13.04
C ALA A 529 -14.51 -19.14 -11.54
N ASP A 530 -14.51 -18.01 -10.81
CA ASP A 530 -14.34 -17.93 -9.36
C ASP A 530 -15.31 -18.87 -8.63
N PHE A 531 -16.62 -18.66 -8.83
CA PHE A 531 -17.67 -19.49 -8.22
C PHE A 531 -17.45 -21.00 -8.45
N ARG A 532 -17.20 -21.41 -9.71
CA ARG A 532 -16.99 -22.82 -10.06
C ARG A 532 -15.78 -23.43 -9.35
N CYS A 533 -14.74 -22.62 -9.14
CA CYS A 533 -13.48 -23.05 -8.55
C CYS A 533 -13.46 -22.97 -7.03
N GLN A 534 -14.33 -22.17 -6.39
CA GLN A 534 -14.45 -22.08 -4.94
C GLN A 534 -14.75 -23.44 -4.26
N SER A 535 -15.36 -24.38 -5.00
CA SER A 535 -15.52 -25.79 -4.62
C SER A 535 -14.22 -26.49 -4.18
N VAL A 536 -13.05 -26.03 -4.65
CA VAL A 536 -11.72 -26.50 -4.22
C VAL A 536 -11.48 -26.31 -2.72
N TYR A 537 -12.11 -25.30 -2.09
CA TYR A 537 -12.01 -25.06 -0.65
C TYR A 537 -13.00 -25.86 0.20
N ALA A 538 -14.06 -26.43 -0.39
CA ALA A 538 -15.16 -27.07 0.34
C ALA A 538 -14.80 -28.43 0.97
N ASP A 539 -13.79 -29.12 0.43
CA ASP A 539 -13.28 -30.41 0.94
C ASP A 539 -12.18 -30.25 2.01
N ILE A 540 -11.83 -29.02 2.40
CA ILE A 540 -10.72 -28.72 3.32
C ILE A 540 -11.21 -28.74 4.79
N PRO A 541 -10.59 -29.54 5.68
CA PRO A 541 -10.92 -29.53 7.11
C PRO A 541 -10.62 -28.19 7.81
N ASP A 542 -11.42 -27.86 8.83
CA ASP A 542 -11.15 -26.72 9.73
C ASP A 542 -9.76 -26.79 10.41
N ASP A 543 -9.20 -28.00 10.55
CA ASP A 543 -7.87 -28.29 11.11
C ASP A 543 -6.79 -28.59 10.06
N ALA A 544 -7.02 -28.23 8.79
CA ALA A 544 -6.05 -28.42 7.71
C ALA A 544 -4.75 -27.62 7.91
N SER A 545 -3.63 -28.22 7.53
CA SER A 545 -2.31 -27.57 7.61
C SER A 545 -2.13 -26.49 6.55
N ASP A 546 -1.19 -25.56 6.78
CA ASP A 546 -0.85 -24.49 5.81
C ASP A 546 -0.56 -25.06 4.41
N ARG A 547 0.09 -26.22 4.36
CA ARG A 547 0.43 -26.94 3.14
C ARG A 547 -0.80 -27.40 2.35
N GLU A 548 -1.87 -27.76 3.05
CA GLU A 548 -3.13 -28.18 2.44
C GLU A 548 -3.93 -26.96 1.95
N TRP A 549 -3.85 -25.83 2.67
CA TRP A 549 -4.38 -24.55 2.20
C TRP A 549 -3.65 -24.03 0.95
N THR A 550 -2.31 -23.96 0.93
CA THR A 550 -1.55 -23.53 -0.26
C THR A 550 -1.79 -24.46 -1.44
N ALA A 551 -1.88 -25.79 -1.22
CA ALA A 551 -2.16 -26.74 -2.29
C ALA A 551 -3.59 -26.63 -2.86
N ALA A 552 -4.51 -26.02 -2.11
CA ALA A 552 -5.85 -25.68 -2.58
C ALA A 552 -5.88 -24.31 -3.29
N GLU A 553 -5.11 -23.34 -2.82
CA GLU A 553 -4.89 -22.03 -3.46
C GLU A 553 -4.26 -22.21 -4.86
N ASP A 554 -3.17 -22.98 -4.96
CA ASP A 554 -2.56 -23.44 -6.22
C ASP A 554 -3.59 -24.09 -7.18
N ALA A 555 -4.55 -24.83 -6.63
CA ALA A 555 -5.55 -25.59 -7.40
C ALA A 555 -6.77 -24.74 -7.80
N TYR A 556 -7.12 -23.74 -6.99
CA TYR A 556 -8.14 -22.74 -7.26
C TYR A 556 -7.67 -21.81 -8.40
N ASP A 557 -6.46 -21.25 -8.32
CA ASP A 557 -5.88 -20.39 -9.37
C ASP A 557 -5.79 -21.13 -10.71
N ALA A 558 -5.27 -22.37 -10.69
CA ALA A 558 -5.19 -23.22 -11.86
C ALA A 558 -6.58 -23.58 -12.44
N CYS A 559 -7.61 -23.65 -11.59
CA CYS A 559 -8.99 -23.84 -12.01
C CYS A 559 -9.55 -22.57 -12.66
N VAL A 560 -9.39 -21.39 -12.04
CA VAL A 560 -9.94 -20.10 -12.54
C VAL A 560 -9.36 -19.80 -13.93
N LEU A 561 -8.04 -19.89 -14.09
CA LEU A 561 -7.36 -19.69 -15.38
C LEU A 561 -7.87 -20.64 -16.49
N GLN A 562 -8.19 -21.89 -16.14
CA GLN A 562 -8.75 -22.86 -17.09
C GLN A 562 -10.21 -22.57 -17.42
N GLN A 563 -11.04 -22.24 -16.42
CA GLN A 563 -12.45 -21.88 -16.63
C GLN A 563 -12.59 -20.62 -17.50
N GLU A 564 -11.81 -19.56 -17.22
CA GLU A 564 -11.79 -18.37 -18.05
C GLU A 564 -11.40 -18.68 -19.50
N ALA A 565 -10.41 -19.55 -19.73
CA ALA A 565 -9.97 -19.91 -21.07
C ALA A 565 -11.06 -20.66 -21.85
N ASP A 566 -11.76 -21.60 -21.21
CA ASP A 566 -12.86 -22.35 -21.83
C ASP A 566 -14.12 -21.49 -22.07
N LEU A 567 -14.42 -20.56 -21.17
CA LEU A 567 -15.49 -19.57 -21.33
C LEU A 567 -15.19 -18.60 -22.48
N ARG A 568 -13.97 -18.04 -22.54
CA ARG A 568 -13.50 -17.19 -23.66
C ARG A 568 -13.44 -17.94 -24.99
N ALA A 569 -13.22 -19.25 -24.98
CA ALA A 569 -13.27 -20.09 -26.17
C ALA A 569 -14.69 -20.36 -26.70
N GLY A 570 -15.74 -19.93 -25.98
CA GLY A 570 -17.14 -20.17 -26.34
C GLY A 570 -17.59 -21.60 -26.08
N GLY A 571 -17.00 -22.27 -25.08
CA GLY A 571 -17.21 -23.69 -24.74
C GLY A 571 -18.57 -24.04 -24.11
N GLY A 572 -19.67 -23.46 -24.61
CA GLY A 572 -21.03 -23.68 -24.12
C GLY A 572 -21.53 -25.13 -24.29
N GLY A 573 -21.22 -25.99 -23.33
CA GLY A 573 -21.78 -27.34 -23.22
C GLY A 573 -20.77 -28.48 -23.09
N THR A 574 -20.02 -28.53 -21.98
CA THR A 574 -19.38 -29.77 -21.53
C THR A 574 -19.80 -30.06 -20.08
N THR A 575 -20.55 -31.15 -19.87
CA THR A 575 -20.94 -31.58 -18.51
C THR A 575 -19.71 -31.86 -17.66
N ALA A 576 -19.68 -31.32 -16.43
CA ALA A 576 -18.62 -31.51 -15.44
C ALA A 576 -18.21 -33.00 -15.36
N THR A 577 -17.07 -33.31 -15.98
CA THR A 577 -16.53 -34.67 -16.03
C THR A 577 -15.49 -34.76 -14.95
N SER A 578 -15.88 -35.31 -13.79
CA SER A 578 -15.06 -35.61 -12.60
C SER A 578 -13.60 -35.23 -12.74
N VAL A 579 -13.18 -34.19 -12.00
CA VAL A 579 -11.76 -33.93 -11.74
C VAL A 579 -11.11 -35.24 -11.31
N ALA A 580 -9.87 -35.47 -11.77
CA ALA A 580 -9.16 -36.70 -11.46
C ALA A 580 -9.01 -36.84 -9.92
N PRO A 581 -9.28 -38.01 -9.33
CA PRO A 581 -9.20 -38.17 -7.88
C PRO A 581 -7.79 -37.84 -7.37
N PRO A 582 -7.68 -37.28 -6.15
CA PRO A 582 -6.42 -36.76 -5.63
C PRO A 582 -5.30 -37.80 -5.70
N VAL A 583 -4.12 -37.36 -6.13
CA VAL A 583 -2.96 -38.22 -6.39
C VAL A 583 -2.58 -38.95 -5.11
N THR A 584 -3.00 -40.21 -5.01
CA THR A 584 -2.83 -41.01 -3.79
C THR A 584 -1.34 -41.34 -3.62
N MET A 585 -0.62 -40.53 -2.85
CA MET A 585 0.81 -40.73 -2.61
C MET A 585 1.06 -42.10 -1.99
N ALA A 586 1.70 -42.97 -2.76
CA ALA A 586 2.06 -44.30 -2.28
C ALA A 586 3.08 -44.19 -1.12
N PRO A 587 2.89 -44.90 0.00
CA PRO A 587 3.77 -44.78 1.16
C PRO A 587 5.21 -45.16 0.80
N ALA A 588 6.15 -44.25 1.11
CA ALA A 588 7.55 -44.38 0.75
C ALA A 588 8.16 -45.68 1.31
N SER A 589 8.56 -46.59 0.42
CA SER A 589 9.11 -47.89 0.80
C SER A 589 10.52 -47.75 1.39
N THR A 590 10.68 -48.07 2.67
CA THR A 590 11.94 -47.90 3.43
C THR A 590 13.02 -48.93 3.06
N THR A 591 13.69 -48.78 1.92
CA THR A 591 14.89 -49.56 1.57
C THR A 591 16.18 -48.96 2.14
N SER A 592 16.45 -49.27 3.41
CA SER A 592 17.71 -48.91 4.08
C SER A 592 18.92 -49.58 3.42
N THR A 593 19.92 -48.78 3.00
CA THR A 593 21.16 -49.27 2.39
C THR A 593 22.38 -48.74 3.15
N THR A 594 22.90 -49.55 4.06
CA THR A 594 24.05 -49.22 4.91
C THR A 594 25.38 -49.51 4.19
N ALA A 595 26.17 -48.48 3.92
CA ALA A 595 27.57 -48.58 3.47
C ALA A 595 28.45 -47.49 4.13
N PRO A 596 29.78 -47.68 4.30
CA PRO A 596 30.39 -47.28 5.57
C PRO A 596 31.32 -46.06 5.54
N ARG A 597 31.37 -45.40 6.71
CA ARG A 597 32.24 -44.29 7.10
C ARG A 597 33.72 -44.71 7.19
N THR A 598 34.58 -44.22 6.31
CA THR A 598 36.05 -44.38 6.39
C THR A 598 36.71 -43.17 7.04
N THR A 599 37.15 -43.32 8.30
CA THR A 599 38.00 -42.34 8.97
C THR A 599 39.47 -42.59 8.64
N THR A 600 40.25 -41.54 8.40
CA THR A 600 41.72 -41.65 8.42
C THR A 600 42.32 -40.36 8.98
N SER A 601 42.96 -40.48 10.14
CA SER A 601 43.66 -39.38 10.82
C SER A 601 45.15 -39.40 10.48
N SER A 602 45.72 -38.27 10.09
CA SER A 602 47.18 -38.08 10.10
C SER A 602 47.58 -36.62 10.36
N THR A 603 48.54 -36.45 11.26
CA THR A 603 49.15 -35.23 11.80
C THR A 603 50.25 -35.72 12.77
N PRO A 604 51.38 -35.02 13.02
CA PRO A 604 51.85 -33.71 12.53
C PRO A 604 53.22 -33.76 11.80
N ALA A 605 53.68 -32.60 11.29
CA ALA A 605 55.08 -32.17 11.43
C ALA A 605 55.27 -30.68 11.07
N ALA A 606 55.98 -29.92 11.92
CA ALA A 606 56.70 -28.69 11.56
C ALA A 606 58.21 -29.04 11.44
N PRO A 607 59.06 -28.30 10.70
CA PRO A 607 59.51 -26.94 11.07
C PRO A 607 59.61 -26.02 9.81
N ALA A 608 60.24 -24.83 9.78
CA ALA A 608 61.19 -24.18 10.69
C ALA A 608 61.15 -22.65 10.63
N THR A 609 61.74 -22.01 11.65
CA THR A 609 61.98 -20.57 11.73
C THR A 609 63.17 -20.12 10.88
N SER A 610 63.10 -18.90 10.34
CA SER A 610 64.27 -18.07 10.04
C SER A 610 63.92 -16.58 10.29
N SER A 611 64.92 -15.72 10.51
CA SER A 611 64.72 -14.45 11.21
C SER A 611 65.78 -13.40 10.88
N THR A 612 65.38 -12.11 10.90
CA THR A 612 66.24 -10.90 10.91
C THR A 612 67.11 -10.67 9.65
N SER A 613 67.57 -9.45 9.30
CA SER A 613 67.47 -8.12 9.93
C SER A 613 67.37 -6.96 8.93
N THR A 614 66.67 -5.90 9.32
CA THR A 614 67.02 -4.47 9.18
C THR A 614 68.21 -4.07 8.28
N THR A 615 67.99 -3.20 7.28
CA THR A 615 68.86 -2.04 7.03
C THR A 615 68.08 -0.86 6.44
N ALA A 616 68.31 0.33 7.00
CA ALA A 616 68.01 1.67 6.47
C ALA A 616 69.21 2.56 6.89
N PRO A 617 69.39 3.82 6.42
CA PRO A 617 68.48 4.64 5.60
C PRO A 617 69.15 5.24 4.33
N GLY A 618 68.41 6.10 3.64
CA GLY A 618 68.87 7.00 2.58
C GLY A 618 67.86 8.11 2.35
#